data_AF-A0A6N8X7Y6-F1
#
_entry.id   AF-A0A6N8X7Y6-F1
#
_cell.length_a   1.000
_cell.length_b   1.000
_cell.length_c   1.000
_cell.angle_alpha   90.00
_cell.angle_beta   90.00
_cell.angle_gamma   90.00
#
_symmetry.space_group_name_H-M   'P 1'
#
loop_
_entity.id
_entity.type
_entity.pdbx_description
1 polymer ?
#
loop_
_entity_poly.entity_id
_entity_poly.type
_entity_poly.pdbx_seq_one_letter_code
_entity_poly.pdbx_strand_id
1 'polypeptide(L)'
;MADRAPRSNRREQILQAFAAMLETHPGSRITTAALAKHIGVSEAALYRHFPSKAKMIDGLIAFAETTVFERVGQIVDEHGDPEPRCAAVLTLLLAFCERNPGFARLFAGEALQGETERLRQRMRQFYDRIETQLRQIIREAYATRPT
;
A
#
# COMPACT_ATOMS: atom_id res chain seq x y z
N MET A 1 10.86 32.27 -14.52
CA MET A 1 9.90 31.22 -14.94
C MET A 1 9.48 30.48 -13.68
N ALA A 2 8.23 30.63 -13.25
CA ALA A 2 7.75 29.96 -12.04
C ALA A 2 7.49 28.48 -12.35
N ASP A 3 8.25 27.62 -11.69
CA ASP A 3 8.11 26.17 -11.74
C ASP A 3 6.74 25.78 -11.15
N ARG A 4 5.83 25.35 -12.02
CA ARG A 4 4.49 24.92 -11.63
C ARG A 4 4.60 23.44 -11.34
N ALA A 5 4.87 23.09 -10.07
CA ALA A 5 4.81 21.71 -9.59
C ALA A 5 3.55 21.03 -10.20
N PRO A 6 3.69 19.83 -10.78
CA PRO A 6 2.57 19.17 -11.43
C PRO A 6 1.44 19.08 -10.41
N ARG A 7 0.25 19.57 -10.78
CA ARG A 7 -0.94 19.52 -9.92
C ARG A 7 -1.14 18.06 -9.54
N SER A 8 -0.70 17.65 -8.35
CA SER A 8 -0.95 16.30 -7.82
C SER A 8 -2.43 16.01 -8.01
N ASN A 9 -2.76 14.84 -8.54
CA ASN A 9 -4.15 14.51 -8.85
C ASN A 9 -4.97 14.65 -7.55
N ARG A 10 -6.13 15.31 -7.60
CA ARG A 10 -6.97 15.49 -6.41
C ARG A 10 -7.29 14.15 -5.72
N ARG A 11 -7.35 13.06 -6.50
CA ARG A 11 -7.46 11.69 -5.98
C ARG A 11 -6.27 11.28 -5.12
N GLU A 12 -5.04 11.60 -5.51
CA GLU A 12 -3.83 11.28 -4.75
C GLU A 12 -3.80 12.07 -3.44
N GLN A 13 -4.14 13.36 -3.46
CA GLN A 13 -4.24 14.16 -2.23
C GLN A 13 -5.21 13.56 -1.22
N ILE A 14 -6.36 13.07 -1.70
CA ILE A 14 -7.35 12.38 -0.85
C ILE A 14 -6.77 11.10 -0.26
N LEU A 15 -6.07 10.29 -1.06
CA LEU A 15 -5.44 9.05 -0.58
C LEU A 15 -4.32 9.33 0.44
N GLN A 16 -3.47 10.32 0.18
CA GLN A 16 -2.42 10.75 1.11
C GLN A 16 -3.01 11.22 2.44
N ALA A 17 -4.04 12.06 2.40
CA ALA A 17 -4.75 12.49 3.59
C ALA A 17 -5.40 11.31 4.34
N PHE A 18 -5.98 10.37 3.62
CA PHE A 18 -6.59 9.18 4.24
C PHE A 18 -5.52 8.30 4.91
N ALA A 19 -4.37 8.08 4.27
CA ALA A 19 -3.25 7.38 4.87
C ALA A 19 -2.72 8.10 6.13
N ALA A 20 -2.56 9.42 6.07
CA ALA A 20 -2.15 10.21 7.23
C ALA A 20 -3.14 10.11 8.40
N MET A 21 -4.45 10.13 8.11
CA MET A 21 -5.45 9.96 9.16
C MET A 21 -5.43 8.57 9.79
N LEU A 22 -5.09 7.51 9.03
CA LEU A 22 -4.92 6.16 9.57
C LEU A 22 -3.81 6.13 10.61
N GLU A 23 -2.71 6.82 10.32
CA GLU A 23 -1.58 6.95 11.24
C GLU A 23 -1.95 7.69 12.53
N THR A 24 -2.62 8.83 12.45
CA THR A 24 -2.85 9.70 13.63
C THR A 24 -4.02 9.25 14.52
N HIS A 25 -4.86 8.30 14.07
CA HIS A 25 -6.04 7.84 14.82
C HIS A 25 -6.09 6.31 15.00
N PRO A 26 -5.21 5.74 15.85
CA PRO A 26 -5.23 4.30 16.14
C PRO A 26 -6.52 3.76 16.69
N GLY A 27 -6.89 2.57 16.18
CA GLY A 27 -8.11 1.86 16.55
C GLY A 27 -9.42 2.58 16.20
N SER A 28 -9.35 3.76 15.59
CA SER A 28 -10.51 4.62 15.36
C SER A 28 -11.02 4.48 13.94
N ARG A 29 -12.34 4.35 13.80
CA ARG A 29 -12.99 4.32 12.49
C ARG A 29 -12.94 5.70 11.85
N ILE A 30 -12.22 5.83 10.74
CA ILE A 30 -12.22 7.06 9.93
C ILE A 30 -13.53 7.15 9.14
N THR A 31 -14.25 8.27 9.31
CA THR A 31 -15.46 8.59 8.55
C THR A 31 -15.12 9.49 7.35
N THR A 32 -15.93 9.43 6.30
CA THR A 32 -15.79 10.29 5.10
C THR A 32 -15.98 11.76 5.43
N ALA A 33 -16.87 12.09 6.36
CA ALA A 33 -17.04 13.46 6.87
C ALA A 33 -15.77 13.97 7.57
N ALA A 34 -15.12 13.15 8.42
CA ALA A 34 -13.87 13.51 9.06
C ALA A 34 -12.74 13.70 8.04
N LEU A 35 -12.66 12.82 7.03
CA LEU A 35 -11.69 12.94 5.93
C LEU A 35 -11.90 14.22 5.11
N ALA A 36 -13.15 14.52 4.73
CA ALA A 36 -13.50 15.73 4.00
C ALA A 36 -13.12 17.00 4.79
N LYS A 37 -13.42 17.01 6.11
CA LYS A 37 -13.02 18.10 7.01
C LYS A 37 -11.50 18.25 7.08
N HIS A 38 -10.76 17.14 7.19
CA HIS A 38 -9.30 17.15 7.29
C HIS A 38 -8.64 17.78 6.06
N ILE A 39 -9.20 17.56 4.86
CA ILE A 39 -8.68 18.13 3.61
C ILE A 39 -9.35 19.45 3.19
N GLY A 40 -10.22 20.01 4.03
CA GLY A 40 -10.88 21.31 3.79
C GLY A 40 -11.89 21.31 2.64
N VAL A 41 -12.64 20.22 2.43
CA VAL A 41 -13.69 20.14 1.39
C VAL A 41 -15.02 19.67 1.96
N SER A 42 -16.09 19.84 1.18
CA SER A 42 -17.38 19.21 1.49
C SER A 42 -17.32 17.70 1.20
N GLU A 43 -18.10 16.93 1.95
CA GLU A 43 -18.21 15.48 1.72
C GLU A 43 -18.72 15.16 0.31
N ALA A 44 -19.63 15.97 -0.22
CA ALA A 44 -20.08 15.88 -1.61
C ALA A 44 -18.92 16.06 -2.62
N ALA A 45 -17.95 16.95 -2.33
CA ALA A 45 -16.77 17.12 -3.17
C ALA A 45 -15.85 15.89 -3.15
N LEU A 46 -15.76 15.22 -2.00
CA LEU A 46 -15.02 13.96 -1.86
C LEU A 46 -15.64 12.86 -2.74
N TYR A 47 -16.97 12.76 -2.75
CA TYR A 47 -17.70 11.75 -3.55
C TYR A 47 -17.54 11.92 -5.07
N ARG A 48 -17.21 13.11 -5.56
CA ARG A 48 -16.88 13.33 -6.99
C ARG A 48 -15.62 12.59 -7.44
N HIS A 49 -14.69 12.32 -6.52
CA HIS A 49 -13.44 11.63 -6.81
C HIS A 49 -13.47 10.15 -6.48
N PHE A 50 -14.20 9.77 -5.43
CA PHE A 50 -14.39 8.39 -5.01
C PHE A 50 -15.85 8.16 -4.64
N PRO A 51 -16.57 7.24 -5.33
CA PRO A 51 -18.00 7.07 -5.10
C PRO A 51 -18.33 6.44 -3.75
N SER A 52 -17.34 5.91 -3.02
CA SER A 52 -17.51 5.38 -1.68
C SER A 52 -16.19 5.37 -0.90
N LYS A 53 -16.26 5.27 0.44
CA LYS A 53 -15.08 5.03 1.29
C LYS A 53 -14.35 3.74 0.90
N ALA A 54 -15.09 2.67 0.61
CA ALA A 54 -14.51 1.42 0.12
C ALA A 54 -13.66 1.63 -1.14
N LYS A 55 -14.05 2.56 -2.03
CA LYS A 55 -13.25 2.93 -3.20
C LYS A 55 -12.00 3.73 -2.90
N MET A 56 -11.97 4.47 -1.79
CA MET A 56 -10.75 5.12 -1.31
C MET A 56 -9.78 4.08 -0.76
N ILE A 57 -10.27 3.11 0.02
CA ILE A 57 -9.45 1.99 0.52
C ILE A 57 -8.92 1.15 -0.64
N ASP A 58 -9.76 0.82 -1.63
CA ASP A 58 -9.32 0.17 -2.88
C ASP A 58 -8.16 0.93 -3.54
N GLY A 59 -8.19 2.27 -3.50
CA GLY A 59 -7.14 3.14 -4.03
C GLY A 59 -5.85 3.09 -3.22
N LEU A 60 -5.93 3.03 -1.88
CA LEU A 60 -4.76 2.82 -1.03
C LEU A 60 -4.12 1.45 -1.31
N ILE A 61 -4.92 0.38 -1.39
CA ILE A 61 -4.41 -0.96 -1.73
C ILE A 61 -3.73 -0.95 -3.09
N ALA A 62 -4.35 -0.32 -4.11
CA ALA A 62 -3.75 -0.22 -5.45
C ALA A 62 -2.43 0.56 -5.44
N PHE A 63 -2.35 1.66 -4.70
CA PHE A 63 -1.10 2.42 -4.57
C PHE A 63 0.02 1.59 -3.93
N ALA A 64 -0.31 0.84 -2.87
CA ALA A 64 0.64 -0.07 -2.22
C ALA A 64 1.09 -1.19 -3.17
N GLU A 65 0.15 -1.81 -3.90
CA GLU A 65 0.43 -2.84 -4.91
C GLU A 65 1.41 -2.31 -5.96
N THR A 66 1.12 -1.18 -6.59
CA THR A 66 2.00 -0.57 -7.60
C THR A 66 3.39 -0.31 -7.01
N THR A 67 3.47 0.41 -5.89
CA THR A 67 4.75 0.84 -5.31
C THR A 67 5.62 -0.34 -4.89
N VAL A 68 5.02 -1.33 -4.23
CA VAL A 68 5.77 -2.49 -3.71
C VAL A 68 6.15 -3.43 -4.85
N PHE A 69 5.21 -3.80 -5.72
CA PHE A 69 5.50 -4.82 -6.73
C PHE A 69 6.38 -4.33 -7.89
N GLU A 70 6.38 -3.03 -8.20
CA GLU A 70 7.38 -2.47 -9.12
C GLU A 70 8.81 -2.67 -8.57
N ARG A 71 9.02 -2.43 -7.27
CA ARG A 71 10.32 -2.61 -6.63
C ARG A 71 10.69 -4.07 -6.40
N VAL A 72 9.73 -4.91 -6.03
CA VAL A 72 9.95 -6.37 -5.95
C VAL A 72 10.36 -6.94 -7.31
N GLY A 73 9.71 -6.51 -8.40
CA GLY A 73 10.08 -6.92 -9.76
C GLY A 73 11.54 -6.58 -10.08
N GLN A 74 11.96 -5.35 -9.78
CA GLN A 74 13.36 -4.93 -9.96
C GLN A 74 14.34 -5.80 -9.17
N ILE A 75 14.05 -6.08 -7.90
CA ILE A 75 14.89 -6.94 -7.05
C ILE A 75 14.96 -8.37 -7.57
N VAL A 76 13.85 -8.90 -8.08
CA VAL A 76 13.80 -10.27 -8.62
C VAL A 76 14.58 -10.38 -9.93
N ASP A 77 14.51 -9.36 -10.77
CA ASP A 77 15.21 -9.28 -12.06
C ASP A 77 16.73 -9.03 -11.90
N GLU A 78 17.21 -8.62 -10.71
CA GLU A 78 18.64 -8.50 -10.43
C GLU A 78 19.34 -9.85 -10.58
N HIS A 79 20.43 -9.87 -11.34
CA HIS A 79 21.29 -11.04 -11.48
C HIS A 79 22.16 -11.20 -10.24
N GLY A 80 22.14 -12.37 -9.61
CA GLY A 80 23.01 -12.69 -8.49
C GLY A 80 22.40 -13.68 -7.51
N ASP A 81 23.00 -13.73 -6.32
CA ASP A 81 22.62 -14.69 -5.30
C ASP A 81 21.16 -14.48 -4.84
N PRO A 82 20.38 -15.57 -4.71
CA PRO A 82 18.98 -15.48 -4.27
C PRO A 82 18.83 -15.08 -2.81
N GLU A 83 19.79 -15.37 -1.94
CA GLU A 83 19.73 -15.00 -0.51
C GLU A 83 19.68 -13.47 -0.30
N PRO A 84 20.59 -12.66 -0.88
CA PRO A 84 20.50 -11.20 -0.86
C PRO A 84 19.18 -10.65 -1.44
N ARG A 85 18.66 -11.23 -2.54
CA ARG A 85 17.38 -10.81 -3.13
C ARG A 85 16.21 -11.02 -2.16
N CYS A 86 16.20 -12.16 -1.46
CA CYS A 86 15.19 -12.43 -0.44
C CYS A 86 15.24 -11.39 0.70
N ALA A 87 16.44 -11.10 1.21
CA ALA A 87 16.64 -10.07 2.24
C ALA A 87 16.22 -8.67 1.77
N ALA A 88 16.49 -8.33 0.50
CA ALA A 88 16.10 -7.06 -0.10
C ALA A 88 14.57 -6.90 -0.19
N VAL A 89 13.84 -7.95 -0.58
CA VAL A 89 12.36 -7.93 -0.58
C VAL A 89 11.79 -7.71 0.82
N LEU A 90 12.31 -8.42 1.83
CA LEU A 90 11.86 -8.24 3.22
C LEU A 90 12.18 -6.83 3.74
N THR A 91 13.38 -6.33 3.47
CA THR A 91 13.81 -4.98 3.85
C THR A 91 12.94 -3.91 3.19
N LEU A 92 12.59 -4.09 1.90
CA LEU A 92 11.67 -3.21 1.19
C LEU A 92 10.31 -3.14 1.89
N LEU A 93 9.73 -4.27 2.28
CA LEU A 93 8.43 -4.31 2.95
C LEU A 93 8.46 -3.60 4.30
N LEU A 94 9.50 -3.85 5.10
CA LEU A 94 9.68 -3.21 6.40
C LEU A 94 9.89 -1.69 6.24
N ALA A 95 10.77 -1.27 5.33
CA ALA A 95 11.02 0.14 5.06
C ALA A 95 9.79 0.86 4.48
N PHE A 96 8.98 0.16 3.69
CA PHE A 96 7.72 0.71 3.20
C PHE A 96 6.77 0.99 4.36
N CYS A 97 6.58 0.04 5.28
CA CYS A 97 5.75 0.23 6.47
C CYS A 97 6.27 1.33 7.39
N GLU A 98 7.59 1.38 7.62
CA GLU A 98 8.23 2.40 8.46
C GLU A 98 8.01 3.82 7.91
N ARG A 99 8.19 4.00 6.60
CA ARG A 99 7.99 5.29 5.93
C ARG A 99 6.52 5.65 5.71
N ASN A 100 5.62 4.67 5.82
CA ASN A 100 4.20 4.85 5.56
C ASN A 100 3.34 4.20 6.66
N PRO A 101 3.33 4.74 7.90
CA PRO A 101 2.64 4.11 9.04
C PRO A 101 1.14 3.92 8.82
N GLY A 102 0.49 4.81 8.06
CA GLY A 102 -0.90 4.65 7.64
C GLY A 102 -1.15 3.38 6.81
N PHE A 103 -0.20 3.01 5.96
CA PHE A 103 -0.27 1.76 5.18
C PHE A 103 0.07 0.55 6.04
N ALA A 104 0.98 0.65 7.01
CA ALA A 104 1.23 -0.42 7.97
C ALA A 104 -0.06 -0.85 8.71
N ARG A 105 -0.93 0.10 9.03
CA ARG A 105 -2.25 -0.16 9.64
C ARG A 105 -3.27 -0.75 8.67
N LEU A 106 -3.23 -0.35 7.40
CA LEU A 106 -4.01 -0.98 6.34
C LEU A 106 -3.62 -2.47 6.21
N PHE A 107 -2.32 -2.75 6.23
CA PHE A 107 -1.76 -4.09 6.17
C PHE A 107 -2.12 -4.93 7.40
N ALA A 108 -2.07 -4.34 8.59
CA ALA A 108 -2.55 -4.97 9.83
C ALA A 108 -4.07 -5.22 9.85
N GLY A 109 -4.81 -4.69 8.88
CA GLY A 109 -6.26 -4.88 8.74
C GLY A 109 -7.11 -3.94 9.59
N GLU A 110 -6.51 -2.98 10.31
CA GLU A 110 -7.25 -1.99 11.11
C GLU A 110 -8.20 -1.17 10.24
N ALA A 111 -7.72 -0.72 9.07
CA ALA A 111 -8.52 0.05 8.12
C ALA A 111 -9.65 -0.76 7.46
N LEU A 112 -9.63 -2.10 7.59
CA LEU A 112 -10.57 -3.03 6.98
C LEU A 112 -11.68 -3.50 7.93
N GLN A 113 -11.62 -3.09 9.20
CA GLN A 113 -12.65 -3.44 10.18
C GLN A 113 -13.99 -2.79 9.80
N GLY A 114 -15.05 -3.60 9.74
CA GLY A 114 -16.39 -3.14 9.31
C GLY A 114 -16.51 -2.79 7.82
N GLU A 115 -15.47 -3.05 7.01
CA GLU A 115 -15.50 -2.87 5.56
C GLU A 115 -15.87 -4.18 4.84
N THR A 116 -16.05 -4.10 3.51
CA THR A 116 -16.51 -5.24 2.70
C THR A 116 -15.49 -6.39 2.65
N GLU A 117 -15.99 -7.64 2.53
CA GLU A 117 -15.12 -8.82 2.43
C GLU A 117 -14.20 -8.80 1.21
N ARG A 118 -14.65 -8.15 0.12
CA ARG A 118 -13.84 -7.90 -1.07
C ARG A 118 -12.52 -7.19 -0.75
N LEU A 119 -12.51 -6.22 0.16
CA LEU A 119 -11.30 -5.47 0.50
C LEU A 119 -10.32 -6.34 1.30
N ARG A 120 -10.83 -7.20 2.19
CA ARG A 120 -10.00 -8.21 2.88
C ARG A 120 -9.41 -9.21 1.89
N GLN A 121 -10.19 -9.63 0.90
CA GLN A 121 -9.70 -10.51 -0.17
C GLN A 121 -8.57 -9.86 -0.97
N ARG A 122 -8.68 -8.57 -1.31
CA ARG A 122 -7.60 -7.85 -1.99
C ARG A 122 -6.32 -7.80 -1.16
N MET A 123 -6.43 -7.55 0.15
CA MET A 123 -5.24 -7.59 1.01
C MET A 123 -4.65 -9.00 1.11
N ARG A 124 -5.48 -10.05 1.16
CA ARG A 124 -4.98 -11.44 1.08
C ARG A 124 -4.21 -11.68 -0.22
N GLN A 125 -4.75 -11.26 -1.37
CA GLN A 125 -4.07 -11.37 -2.66
C GLN A 125 -2.73 -10.62 -2.70
N PHE A 126 -2.63 -9.46 -2.05
CA PHE A 126 -1.37 -8.75 -1.88
C PHE A 126 -0.34 -9.63 -1.16
N TYR A 127 -0.72 -10.23 -0.02
CA TYR A 127 0.17 -11.14 0.73
C TYR A 127 0.52 -12.40 -0.05
N ASP A 128 -0.46 -13.05 -0.69
CA ASP A 128 -0.25 -14.26 -1.49
C ASP A 128 0.78 -14.02 -2.62
N ARG A 129 0.73 -12.82 -3.24
CA ARG A 129 1.67 -12.45 -4.29
C ARG A 129 3.08 -12.23 -3.73
N ILE A 130 3.22 -11.59 -2.56
CA ILE A 130 4.52 -11.46 -1.88
C ILE A 130 5.09 -12.83 -1.51
N GLU A 131 4.26 -13.69 -0.92
CA GLU A 131 4.64 -15.06 -0.54
C GLU A 131 5.11 -15.85 -1.76
N THR A 132 4.40 -15.71 -2.89
CA THR A 132 4.78 -16.37 -4.15
C THR A 132 6.17 -15.94 -4.61
N GLN A 133 6.48 -14.64 -4.56
CA GLN A 133 7.81 -14.12 -4.94
C GLN A 133 8.91 -14.65 -4.01
N LEU A 134 8.69 -14.61 -2.69
CA LEU A 134 9.65 -15.15 -1.71
C LEU A 134 9.87 -16.66 -1.91
N ARG A 135 8.80 -17.43 -2.13
CA ARG A 135 8.90 -18.88 -2.41
C ARG A 135 9.66 -19.17 -3.70
N GLN A 136 9.60 -18.30 -4.69
CA GLN A 136 10.36 -18.46 -5.93
C GLN A 136 11.86 -18.24 -5.66
N ILE A 137 12.22 -17.13 -5.02
CA ILE A 137 13.61 -16.82 -4.67
C ILE A 137 14.23 -17.93 -3.80
N ILE A 138 13.49 -18.41 -2.79
CA ILE A 138 13.96 -19.49 -1.91
C ILE A 138 14.17 -20.80 -2.69
N ARG A 139 13.31 -21.12 -3.64
CA ARG A 139 13.47 -22.31 -4.50
C ARG A 139 14.73 -22.21 -5.37
N GLU A 140 15.02 -21.04 -5.93
CA GLU A 140 16.25 -20.77 -6.68
C GLU A 140 17.50 -20.94 -5.79
N ALA A 141 17.44 -20.51 -4.52
CA ALA A 141 18.53 -20.70 -3.55
C ALA A 141 18.84 -22.18 -3.27
N TYR A 142 17.82 -23.00 -3.09
CA TYR A 142 18.03 -24.44 -2.87
C TYR A 142 18.60 -25.15 -4.10
N ALA A 143 18.24 -24.70 -5.31
CA ALA A 143 18.76 -25.29 -6.55
C ALA A 143 20.24 -24.95 -6.83
N THR A 144 20.74 -23.85 -6.24
CA THR A 144 22.10 -23.33 -6.49
C THR A 144 23.10 -23.69 -5.40
N ARG A 145 22.66 -24.26 -4.27
CA ARG A 145 23.58 -24.74 -3.22
C ARG A 145 24.28 -26.05 -3.66
N PRO A 146 25.62 -26.11 -3.68
CA PRO A 146 26.33 -27.37 -3.86
C PRO A 146 26.07 -28.28 -2.66
N THR A 147 25.69 -29.54 -2.94
CA THR A 147 25.53 -30.62 -1.95
C THR A 147 26.81 -30.94 -1.22
#